data_AF-A0A831WL50-F1
#
_entry.id   AF-A0A831WL50-F1
#
_cell.length_a   1.000
_cell.length_b   1.000
_cell.length_c   1.000
_cell.angle_alpha   90.00
_cell.angle_beta   90.00
_cell.angle_gamma   90.00
#
_symmetry.space_group_name_H-M   'P 1'
#
loop_
_entity.id
_entity.type
_entity.pdbx_description
1 polymer ?
#
loop_
_entity_poly.entity_id
_entity_poly.type
_entity_poly.pdbx_seq_one_letter_code
_entity_poly.pdbx_strand_id
1 'polypeptide(L)'
;MLAKLVKRKIGNKEIFYFQTLEGHTEDCLKILKTYIKKNKGVINQFCQRWDLEQGHFLKNIFLTVYLHDIGKLTKQFQDNIKKDFPSQEYPHPFFAFPIILNLYKQKVIEPLLSSKEFPPLELCSILGHHTQLYNQIYSSINTNPKFLEEGTRDFINKIPECYEKLGFEDFFEFEWKEVTPKFDLPHQRKQELFDKIKDYISNILIKPSYERTKDKVKLKSIYCFFHSILKLCDDYASANFHEFVKNCNREDSVFHSVLENTDQYVISLPNVNKGNILRDPKTKKRFIPYPYQNEIYEKAPKFCLLFAPCGRGKTEASLLWAFEVCRRYSRNKIIFAMPTQITSNSMYNRFCELFGRQCVGLYHGKSFLEHGEKLKEEKELDEDEQTDEYLEEIRGENFKGEIFFKPITITTIDHLILS
;
A
#
# COMPACT_ATOMS: atom_id res chain seq x y z
N MET A 1 10.18 -22.34 -2.45
CA MET A 1 9.07 -22.29 -1.48
C MET A 1 7.93 -21.45 -2.05
N LEU A 2 6.68 -21.76 -1.72
CA LEU A 2 5.48 -21.09 -2.26
C LEU A 2 5.01 -19.96 -1.34
N ALA A 3 4.39 -18.92 -1.92
CA ALA A 3 3.85 -17.79 -1.16
C ALA A 3 2.40 -17.45 -1.49
N LYS A 4 1.96 -17.65 -2.73
CA LYS A 4 0.59 -17.33 -3.18
C LYS A 4 0.04 -18.50 -4.00
N LEU A 5 -1.27 -18.65 -3.95
CA LEU A 5 -2.04 -19.60 -4.74
C LEU A 5 -3.18 -18.83 -5.42
N VAL A 6 -3.36 -19.05 -6.71
CA VAL A 6 -4.50 -18.58 -7.49
C VAL A 6 -5.14 -19.78 -8.17
N LYS A 7 -6.47 -19.86 -8.11
CA LYS A 7 -7.25 -20.92 -8.76
C LYS A 7 -7.84 -20.37 -10.04
N ARG A 8 -7.84 -21.18 -11.07
CA ARG A 8 -8.57 -20.89 -12.31
C ARG A 8 -9.45 -22.07 -12.69
N LYS A 9 -10.72 -21.80 -12.99
CA LYS A 9 -11.65 -22.79 -13.53
C LYS A 9 -11.51 -22.81 -15.05
N ILE A 10 -11.20 -23.97 -15.62
CA ILE A 10 -11.20 -24.22 -17.07
C ILE A 10 -12.17 -25.38 -17.31
N GLY A 11 -13.37 -25.06 -17.80
CA GLY A 11 -14.48 -26.01 -17.86
C GLY A 11 -14.85 -26.52 -16.46
N ASN A 12 -14.90 -27.84 -16.27
CA ASN A 12 -15.21 -28.47 -14.98
C ASN A 12 -13.96 -28.73 -14.11
N LYS A 13 -12.77 -28.29 -14.52
CA LYS A 13 -11.51 -28.53 -13.79
C LYS A 13 -11.02 -27.26 -13.11
N GLU A 14 -10.65 -27.38 -11.85
CA GLU A 14 -9.87 -26.36 -11.15
C GLU A 14 -8.38 -26.63 -11.33
N ILE A 15 -7.65 -25.60 -11.76
CA ILE A 15 -6.20 -25.62 -11.91
C ILE A 15 -5.61 -24.67 -10.87
N PHE A 16 -4.58 -25.15 -10.18
CA PHE A 16 -3.87 -24.41 -9.15
C PHE A 16 -2.58 -23.83 -9.72
N TYR A 17 -2.43 -22.52 -9.61
CA TYR A 17 -1.22 -21.79 -9.97
C TYR A 17 -0.59 -21.18 -8.73
N PHE A 18 0.71 -21.37 -8.57
CA PHE A 18 1.44 -20.93 -7.40
C PHE A 18 2.49 -19.89 -7.78
N GLN A 19 2.72 -18.95 -6.87
CA GLN A 19 3.89 -18.07 -6.93
C GLN A 19 4.89 -18.48 -5.86
N THR A 20 6.16 -18.51 -6.22
CA THR A 20 7.26 -18.69 -5.26
C THR A 20 7.36 -17.49 -4.32
N LEU A 21 7.87 -17.71 -3.10
CA LEU A 21 8.14 -16.63 -2.15
C LEU A 21 9.12 -15.59 -2.70
N GLU A 22 10.20 -16.05 -3.33
CA GLU A 22 11.17 -15.17 -3.99
C GLU A 22 10.52 -14.36 -5.11
N GLY A 23 9.66 -15.00 -5.92
CA GLY A 23 8.93 -14.31 -6.98
C GLY A 23 7.98 -13.23 -6.49
N HIS A 24 7.18 -13.53 -5.45
CA HIS A 24 6.29 -12.56 -4.82
C HIS A 24 7.06 -11.40 -4.20
N THR A 25 8.15 -11.70 -3.46
CA THR A 25 9.01 -10.67 -2.87
C THR A 25 9.65 -9.78 -3.95
N GLU A 26 10.12 -10.35 -5.05
CA GLU A 26 10.67 -9.58 -6.17
C GLU A 26 9.60 -8.66 -6.81
N ASP A 27 8.36 -9.15 -7.01
CA ASP A 27 7.26 -8.33 -7.51
C ASP A 27 6.94 -7.16 -6.56
N CYS A 28 6.88 -7.42 -5.25
CA CYS A 28 6.72 -6.36 -4.23
C CYS A 28 7.85 -5.31 -4.31
N LEU A 29 9.10 -5.75 -4.46
CA LEU A 29 10.26 -4.86 -4.53
C LEU A 29 10.31 -4.05 -5.84
N LYS A 30 9.85 -4.61 -6.97
CA LYS A 30 9.68 -3.86 -8.23
C LYS A 30 8.67 -2.72 -8.07
N ILE A 31 7.57 -2.96 -7.33
CA ILE A 31 6.59 -1.92 -6.99
C ILE A 31 7.22 -0.87 -6.07
N LEU A 32 7.95 -1.31 -5.03
CA LEU A 32 8.66 -0.40 -4.11
C LEU A 32 9.64 0.50 -4.87
N LYS A 33 10.46 -0.06 -5.77
CA LYS A 33 11.40 0.70 -6.61
C LYS A 33 10.67 1.80 -7.40
N THR A 34 9.55 1.44 -8.01
CA THR A 34 8.73 2.38 -8.78
C THR A 34 8.11 3.46 -7.89
N TYR A 35 7.65 3.07 -6.69
CA TYR A 35 7.15 4.00 -5.68
C TYR A 35 8.21 5.01 -5.28
N ILE A 36 9.43 4.56 -4.95
CA ILE A 36 10.55 5.44 -4.56
C ILE A 36 10.88 6.42 -5.69
N LYS A 37 11.00 5.92 -6.94
CA LYS A 37 11.30 6.77 -8.12
C LYS A 37 10.24 7.86 -8.31
N LYS A 38 8.97 7.49 -8.32
CA LYS A 38 7.86 8.44 -8.59
C LYS A 38 7.58 9.40 -7.43
N ASN A 39 7.92 9.00 -6.20
CA ASN A 39 7.58 9.76 -4.99
C ASN A 39 8.81 10.29 -4.24
N LYS A 40 9.98 10.40 -4.89
CA LYS A 40 11.23 10.90 -4.28
C LYS A 40 11.01 12.21 -3.50
N GLY A 41 10.36 13.21 -4.11
CA GLY A 41 10.09 14.48 -3.44
C GLY A 41 9.19 14.35 -2.19
N VAL A 42 8.21 13.45 -2.22
CA VAL A 42 7.32 13.17 -1.08
C VAL A 42 8.12 12.53 0.05
N ILE A 43 8.94 11.53 -0.26
CA ILE A 43 9.79 10.81 0.71
C ILE A 43 10.80 11.78 1.32
N ASN A 44 11.49 12.58 0.52
CA ASN A 44 12.45 13.59 1.01
C ASN A 44 11.79 14.53 2.03
N GLN A 45 10.63 15.10 1.70
CA GLN A 45 9.93 15.99 2.61
C GLN A 45 9.39 15.28 3.85
N PHE A 46 8.98 14.01 3.72
CA PHE A 46 8.53 13.21 4.85
C PHE A 46 9.68 12.94 5.84
N CYS A 47 10.84 12.51 5.34
CA CYS A 47 12.05 12.29 6.12
C CYS A 47 12.51 13.59 6.80
N GLN A 48 12.55 14.71 6.07
CA GLN A 48 12.88 16.02 6.64
C GLN A 48 11.92 16.45 7.74
N ARG A 49 10.60 16.28 7.54
CA ARG A 49 9.58 16.65 8.53
C ARG A 49 9.75 15.89 9.85
N TRP A 50 10.19 14.64 9.78
CA TRP A 50 10.29 13.76 10.94
C TRP A 50 11.72 13.53 11.41
N ASP A 51 12.70 14.25 10.86
CA ASP A 51 14.12 14.13 11.19
C ASP A 51 14.61 12.67 11.06
N LEU A 52 14.44 12.12 9.85
CA LEU A 52 14.89 10.78 9.47
C LEU A 52 15.99 10.89 8.44
N GLU A 53 17.04 10.08 8.62
CA GLU A 53 18.04 9.85 7.58
C GLU A 53 17.38 9.05 6.42
N GLN A 54 17.50 9.58 5.21
CA GLN A 54 16.73 9.07 4.07
C GLN A 54 17.20 7.67 3.64
N GLY A 55 18.52 7.45 3.58
CA GLY A 55 19.09 6.16 3.20
C GLY A 55 18.63 5.06 4.14
N HIS A 56 18.67 5.31 5.45
CA HIS A 56 18.20 4.42 6.50
C HIS A 56 16.70 4.16 6.40
N PHE A 57 15.88 5.19 6.14
CA PHE A 57 14.44 4.99 5.87
C PHE A 57 14.20 4.06 4.68
N LEU A 58 14.90 4.28 3.57
CA LEU A 58 14.76 3.49 2.34
C LEU A 58 15.28 2.05 2.51
N LYS A 59 16.40 1.87 3.21
CA LYS A 59 16.94 0.56 3.59
C LYS A 59 15.93 -0.22 4.42
N ASN A 60 15.30 0.42 5.40
CA ASN A 60 14.39 -0.25 6.32
C ASN A 60 13.08 -0.64 5.65
N ILE A 61 12.53 0.21 4.76
CA ILE A 61 11.34 -0.17 3.99
C ILE A 61 11.65 -1.30 3.00
N PHE A 62 12.84 -1.28 2.37
CA PHE A 62 13.31 -2.38 1.52
C PHE A 62 13.37 -3.71 2.30
N LEU A 63 14.07 -3.74 3.43
CA LEU A 63 14.16 -4.93 4.29
C LEU A 63 12.80 -5.39 4.80
N THR A 64 11.92 -4.46 5.15
CA THR A 64 10.56 -4.80 5.61
C THR A 64 9.74 -5.44 4.50
N VAL A 65 9.75 -4.87 3.29
CA VAL A 65 9.08 -5.45 2.13
C VAL A 65 9.69 -6.80 1.76
N TYR A 66 11.00 -6.98 1.89
CA TYR A 66 11.62 -8.28 1.67
C TYR A 66 11.13 -9.35 2.65
N LEU A 67 11.08 -9.00 3.94
CA LEU A 67 10.87 -9.94 5.04
C LEU A 67 9.41 -10.11 5.46
N HIS A 68 8.45 -9.33 4.95
CA HIS A 68 7.06 -9.34 5.44
C HIS A 68 6.41 -10.72 5.44
N ASP A 69 6.71 -11.51 4.42
CA ASP A 69 6.14 -12.85 4.19
C ASP A 69 7.06 -13.99 4.65
N ILE A 70 8.18 -13.71 5.34
CA ILE A 70 9.17 -14.74 5.70
C ILE A 70 8.59 -15.82 6.63
N GLY A 71 7.55 -15.52 7.40
CA GLY A 71 6.83 -16.51 8.21
C GLY A 71 6.10 -17.60 7.40
N LYS A 72 6.01 -17.45 6.07
CA LYS A 72 5.51 -18.50 5.16
C LYS A 72 6.49 -19.66 5.01
N LEU A 73 7.74 -19.50 5.45
CA LEU A 73 8.77 -20.54 5.48
C LEU A 73 8.59 -21.48 6.68
N THR A 74 7.38 -21.99 6.81
CA THR A 74 6.98 -23.00 7.79
C THR A 74 6.37 -24.19 7.08
N LYS A 75 6.61 -25.40 7.60
CA LYS A 75 6.06 -26.63 7.02
C LYS A 75 4.53 -26.55 6.90
N GLN A 76 3.86 -26.07 7.93
CA GLN A 76 2.40 -25.98 7.99
C GLN A 76 1.85 -25.03 6.94
N PHE A 77 2.45 -23.85 6.76
CA PHE A 77 2.03 -22.95 5.68
C PHE A 77 2.23 -23.61 4.30
N GLN A 78 3.39 -24.22 4.06
CA GLN A 78 3.69 -24.87 2.78
C GLN A 78 2.79 -26.09 2.50
N ASP A 79 2.40 -26.85 3.51
CA ASP A 79 1.48 -27.98 3.37
C ASP A 79 0.05 -27.48 3.12
N ASN A 80 -0.38 -26.44 3.83
CA ASN A 80 -1.71 -25.85 3.71
C ASN A 80 -1.93 -25.21 2.33
N ILE A 81 -0.96 -24.43 1.83
CA ILE A 81 -1.11 -23.76 0.53
C ILE A 81 -1.19 -24.76 -0.63
N LYS A 82 -0.43 -25.87 -0.58
CA LYS A 82 -0.48 -26.93 -1.61
C LYS A 82 -1.81 -27.69 -1.62
N LYS A 83 -2.47 -27.77 -0.48
CA LYS A 83 -3.77 -28.42 -0.30
C LYS A 83 -4.94 -27.46 -0.44
N ASP A 84 -4.67 -26.19 -0.75
CA ASP A 84 -5.70 -25.16 -0.81
C ASP A 84 -6.53 -25.09 0.50
N PHE A 85 -5.84 -25.19 1.63
CA PHE A 85 -6.46 -25.23 2.95
C PHE A 85 -6.13 -23.96 3.74
N PRO A 86 -6.96 -22.89 3.64
CA PRO A 86 -6.73 -21.68 4.41
C PRO A 86 -6.87 -21.97 5.91
N SER A 87 -5.89 -21.51 6.71
CA SER A 87 -5.90 -21.73 8.15
C SER A 87 -5.53 -20.45 8.89
N GLN A 88 -6.42 -20.04 9.80
CA GLN A 88 -6.17 -18.95 10.74
C GLN A 88 -5.31 -19.38 11.94
N GLU A 89 -5.02 -20.68 12.07
CA GLU A 89 -4.15 -21.20 13.12
C GLU A 89 -2.66 -20.94 12.85
N TYR A 90 -2.30 -20.66 11.59
CA TYR A 90 -0.91 -20.44 11.19
C TYR A 90 -0.70 -19.10 10.47
N PRO A 91 -1.01 -17.95 11.11
CA PRO A 91 -0.84 -16.66 10.46
C PRO A 91 0.65 -16.34 10.29
N HIS A 92 1.11 -16.32 9.05
CA HIS A 92 2.52 -16.08 8.73
C HIS A 92 3.09 -14.74 9.24
N PRO A 93 2.34 -13.63 9.41
CA PRO A 93 2.92 -12.40 9.96
C PRO A 93 3.40 -12.59 11.40
N PHE A 94 2.66 -13.38 12.19
CA PHE A 94 3.07 -13.72 13.56
C PHE A 94 4.35 -14.55 13.58
N PHE A 95 4.50 -15.50 12.64
CA PHE A 95 5.69 -16.36 12.57
C PHE A 95 6.91 -15.70 11.92
N ALA A 96 6.75 -14.56 11.24
CA ALA A 96 7.87 -13.71 10.84
C ALA A 96 8.58 -13.08 12.06
N PHE A 97 7.84 -12.83 13.14
CA PHE A 97 8.33 -12.13 14.32
C PHE A 97 9.60 -12.72 14.95
N PRO A 98 9.67 -14.01 15.33
CA PRO A 98 10.86 -14.57 15.98
C PRO A 98 12.10 -14.49 15.08
N ILE A 99 11.93 -14.59 13.76
CA ILE A 99 13.00 -14.50 12.78
C ILE A 99 13.59 -13.09 12.79
N ILE A 100 12.73 -12.09 12.60
CA ILE A 100 13.13 -10.68 12.51
C ILE A 100 13.69 -10.18 13.84
N LEU A 101 13.09 -10.59 14.97
CA LEU A 101 13.61 -10.24 16.30
C LEU A 101 15.03 -10.77 16.48
N ASN A 102 15.36 -11.94 15.93
CA ASN A 102 16.72 -12.46 16.01
C ASN A 102 17.70 -11.65 15.15
N LEU A 103 17.28 -11.22 13.95
CA LEU A 103 18.09 -10.32 13.11
C LEU A 103 18.45 -9.03 13.84
N TYR A 104 17.51 -8.44 14.59
CA TYR A 104 17.79 -7.28 15.44
C TYR A 104 18.74 -7.61 16.60
N LYS A 105 18.51 -8.72 17.32
CA LYS A 105 19.38 -9.13 18.44
C LYS A 105 20.82 -9.38 18.01
N GLN A 106 21.00 -9.95 16.81
CA GLN A 106 22.31 -10.21 16.21
C GLN A 106 22.93 -8.98 15.54
N LYS A 107 22.22 -7.83 15.53
CA LYS A 107 22.64 -6.59 14.86
C LYS A 107 22.94 -6.79 13.37
N VAL A 108 22.20 -7.68 12.72
CA VAL A 108 22.23 -7.85 11.26
C VAL A 108 21.50 -6.67 10.61
N ILE A 109 20.34 -6.34 11.17
CA ILE A 109 19.52 -5.20 10.76
C ILE A 109 19.40 -4.22 11.92
N GLU A 110 19.27 -2.95 11.58
CA GLU A 110 19.12 -1.85 12.54
C GLU A 110 17.73 -1.24 12.41
N PRO A 111 17.10 -0.86 13.54
CA PRO A 111 15.77 -0.27 13.49
C PRO A 111 15.83 1.18 13.02
N LEU A 112 14.82 1.61 12.26
CA LEU A 112 14.72 2.99 11.75
C LEU A 112 14.73 4.00 12.89
N LEU A 113 14.03 3.65 13.97
CA LEU A 113 13.97 4.42 15.20
C LEU A 113 14.57 3.58 16.33
N SER A 114 15.77 3.95 16.76
CA SER A 114 16.40 3.35 17.93
C SER A 114 15.63 3.74 19.20
N SER A 115 14.83 2.81 19.73
CA SER A 115 14.18 2.97 21.03
C SER A 115 14.55 1.81 21.95
N LYS A 116 14.93 2.13 23.20
CA LYS A 116 15.09 1.13 24.26
C LYS A 116 13.75 0.62 24.78
N GLU A 117 12.67 1.37 24.55
CA GLU A 117 11.35 1.15 25.15
C GLU A 117 10.36 0.46 24.19
N PHE A 118 10.62 0.49 22.88
CA PHE A 118 9.69 0.02 21.85
C PHE A 118 10.40 -0.86 20.83
N PRO A 119 9.72 -1.89 20.28
CA PRO A 119 10.30 -2.65 19.20
C PRO A 119 10.39 -1.80 17.94
N PRO A 120 11.13 -2.28 16.93
CA PRO A 120 11.25 -1.61 15.65
C PRO A 120 9.88 -1.52 14.96
N LEU A 121 9.58 -0.37 14.37
CA LEU A 121 8.32 -0.04 13.71
C LEU A 121 8.05 -0.95 12.50
N GLU A 122 9.11 -1.43 11.88
CA GLU A 122 9.17 -2.46 10.84
C GLU A 122 8.47 -3.73 11.29
N LEU A 123 8.73 -4.18 12.52
CA LEU A 123 8.16 -5.39 13.08
C LEU A 123 6.65 -5.24 13.24
N CYS A 124 6.19 -4.06 13.69
CA CYS A 124 4.78 -3.75 13.78
C CYS A 124 4.13 -3.70 12.40
N SER A 125 4.77 -3.08 11.41
CA SER A 125 4.26 -3.06 10.03
C SER A 125 4.13 -4.47 9.45
N ILE A 126 5.07 -5.36 9.74
CA ILE A 126 5.02 -6.77 9.32
C ILE A 126 3.91 -7.50 10.08
N LEU A 127 3.78 -7.35 11.39
CA LEU A 127 2.69 -7.98 12.14
C LEU A 127 1.30 -7.54 11.63
N GLY A 128 1.16 -6.31 11.15
CA GLY A 128 -0.12 -5.76 10.69
C GLY A 128 -0.37 -5.85 9.18
N HIS A 129 0.47 -6.48 8.36
CA HIS A 129 0.33 -6.28 6.90
C HIS A 129 -0.97 -6.83 6.30
N HIS A 130 -1.59 -7.84 6.91
CA HIS A 130 -2.93 -8.34 6.53
C HIS A 130 -4.09 -7.71 7.31
N THR A 131 -3.84 -7.08 8.46
CA THR A 131 -4.88 -6.59 9.37
C THR A 131 -4.42 -5.37 10.15
N GLN A 132 -5.34 -4.48 10.53
CA GLN A 132 -5.00 -3.39 11.43
C GLN A 132 -4.41 -3.94 12.75
N LEU A 133 -3.34 -3.33 13.25
CA LEU A 133 -2.82 -3.68 14.57
C LEU A 133 -3.83 -3.30 15.65
N TYR A 134 -4.13 -4.25 16.55
CA TYR A 134 -4.93 -4.04 17.76
C TYR A 134 -4.42 -4.96 18.88
N ASN A 135 -4.69 -4.63 20.14
CA ASN A 135 -4.06 -5.27 21.30
C ASN A 135 -4.21 -6.80 21.40
N GLN A 136 -5.27 -7.34 20.80
CA GLN A 136 -5.59 -8.77 20.88
C GLN A 136 -5.34 -9.47 19.55
N ILE A 137 -4.62 -8.83 18.62
CA ILE A 137 -4.19 -9.48 17.40
C ILE A 137 -3.36 -10.71 17.79
N TYR A 138 -3.71 -11.85 17.19
CA TYR A 138 -3.07 -13.15 17.42
C TYR A 138 -3.29 -13.81 18.78
N SER A 139 -4.07 -13.24 19.71
CA SER A 139 -4.27 -13.81 21.07
C SER A 139 -4.82 -15.24 21.09
N SER A 140 -5.41 -15.71 19.99
CA SER A 140 -5.94 -17.06 19.81
C SER A 140 -4.93 -18.09 19.31
N ILE A 141 -3.72 -17.72 18.87
CA ILE A 141 -2.78 -18.71 18.30
C ILE A 141 -2.16 -19.54 19.42
N ASN A 142 -2.47 -20.84 19.40
CA ASN A 142 -1.92 -21.82 20.34
C ASN A 142 -1.04 -22.88 19.66
N THR A 143 -0.78 -22.75 18.36
CA THR A 143 0.01 -23.71 17.57
C THR A 143 1.50 -23.32 17.50
N ASN A 144 2.37 -24.24 17.09
CA ASN A 144 3.76 -23.92 16.75
C ASN A 144 4.12 -24.59 15.43
N PRO A 145 4.41 -23.83 14.37
CA PRO A 145 4.85 -24.42 13.13
C PRO A 145 6.28 -24.92 13.23
N LYS A 146 6.64 -25.84 12.34
CA LYS A 146 8.03 -26.24 12.09
C LYS A 146 8.61 -25.27 11.07
N PHE A 147 9.56 -24.43 11.49
CA PHE A 147 10.30 -23.55 10.59
C PHE A 147 11.16 -24.36 9.62
N LEU A 148 11.26 -23.88 8.38
CA LEU A 148 12.11 -24.45 7.34
C LEU A 148 13.46 -23.72 7.39
N GLU A 149 14.34 -24.17 8.28
CA GLU A 149 15.55 -23.43 8.67
C GLU A 149 16.48 -23.12 7.50
N GLU A 150 16.79 -24.12 6.67
CA GLU A 150 17.64 -23.99 5.49
C GLU A 150 17.02 -23.00 4.49
N GLY A 151 15.76 -23.21 4.09
CA GLY A 151 15.07 -22.29 3.19
C GLY A 151 14.92 -20.87 3.74
N THR A 152 14.86 -20.70 5.06
CA THR A 152 14.82 -19.37 5.70
C THR A 152 16.20 -18.70 5.67
N ARG A 153 17.27 -19.44 5.91
CA ARG A 153 18.64 -18.95 5.78
C ARG A 153 18.94 -18.54 4.35
N ASP A 154 18.63 -19.39 3.38
CA ASP A 154 18.85 -19.14 1.97
C ASP A 154 18.09 -17.89 1.51
N PHE A 155 16.83 -17.77 1.91
CA PHE A 155 16.01 -16.60 1.59
C PHE A 155 16.59 -15.31 2.18
N ILE A 156 17.04 -15.32 3.45
CA ILE A 156 17.66 -14.15 4.08
C ILE A 156 18.99 -13.78 3.40
N ASN A 157 19.81 -14.77 3.02
CA ASN A 157 21.11 -14.52 2.41
C ASN A 157 21.02 -14.09 0.93
N LYS A 158 19.85 -14.18 0.29
CA LYS A 158 19.56 -13.62 -1.03
C LYS A 158 19.23 -12.13 -1.04
N ILE A 159 19.14 -11.47 0.13
CA ILE A 159 18.82 -10.04 0.22
C ILE A 159 19.79 -9.17 -0.62
N PRO A 160 21.12 -9.33 -0.53
CA PRO A 160 22.08 -8.55 -1.34
C PRO A 160 21.91 -8.77 -2.84
N GLU A 161 21.74 -10.02 -3.26
CA GLU A 161 21.51 -10.37 -4.67
C GLU A 161 20.26 -9.65 -5.19
N CYS A 162 19.15 -9.68 -4.44
CA CYS A 162 17.93 -8.97 -4.83
C CYS A 162 18.11 -7.44 -4.84
N TYR A 163 18.86 -6.89 -3.89
CA TYR A 163 19.18 -5.46 -3.83
C TYR A 163 19.93 -5.00 -5.09
N GLU A 164 20.99 -5.71 -5.48
CA GLU A 164 21.79 -5.42 -6.68
C GLU A 164 21.00 -5.70 -7.98
N LYS A 165 20.36 -6.87 -8.07
CA LYS A 165 19.57 -7.27 -9.25
C LYS A 165 18.49 -6.24 -9.57
N LEU A 166 17.85 -5.69 -8.55
CA LEU A 166 16.80 -4.70 -8.71
C LEU A 166 17.33 -3.27 -8.72
N GLY A 167 18.64 -3.03 -8.66
CA GLY A 167 19.23 -1.70 -8.79
C GLY A 167 18.81 -0.74 -7.68
N PHE A 168 18.89 -1.17 -6.41
CA PHE A 168 18.55 -0.33 -5.26
C PHE A 168 19.71 0.58 -4.80
N GLU A 169 20.93 0.34 -5.28
CA GLU A 169 22.11 1.17 -5.08
C GLU A 169 21.95 2.61 -5.58
N ASP A 170 21.02 2.84 -6.51
CA ASP A 170 20.62 4.18 -6.95
C ASP A 170 19.96 5.01 -5.84
N PHE A 171 19.53 4.39 -4.72
CA PHE A 171 18.69 5.03 -3.71
C PHE A 171 19.30 5.10 -2.31
N PHE A 172 20.04 4.08 -1.87
CA PHE A 172 20.65 4.04 -0.54
C PHE A 172 21.83 3.07 -0.52
N GLU A 173 22.75 3.24 0.42
CA GLU A 173 23.87 2.32 0.63
C GLU A 173 23.44 1.10 1.46
N PHE A 174 23.95 -0.08 1.10
CA PHE A 174 23.56 -1.32 1.74
C PHE A 174 24.75 -2.25 1.97
N GLU A 175 25.08 -2.45 3.23
CA GLU A 175 26.02 -3.49 3.68
C GLU A 175 25.24 -4.63 4.32
N TRP A 176 25.55 -5.87 3.90
CA TRP A 176 24.93 -7.07 4.41
C TRP A 176 25.96 -8.04 4.97
N LYS A 177 25.68 -8.56 6.16
CA LYS A 177 26.49 -9.62 6.79
C LYS A 177 25.75 -10.92 6.62
N GLU A 178 26.45 -11.94 6.13
CA GLU A 178 25.88 -13.28 6.01
C GLU A 178 25.36 -13.76 7.36
N VAL A 179 24.16 -14.35 7.35
CA VAL A 179 23.46 -14.71 8.58
C VAL A 179 23.22 -16.20 8.61
N THR A 180 23.38 -16.78 9.79
CA THR A 180 22.81 -18.08 10.12
C THR A 180 21.70 -17.82 11.13
N PRO A 181 20.43 -17.68 10.70
CA PRO A 181 19.34 -17.41 11.61
C PRO A 181 19.28 -18.54 12.64
N LYS A 182 19.43 -18.21 13.92
CA LYS A 182 19.12 -19.15 14.99
C LYS A 182 17.62 -19.05 15.23
N PHE A 183 16.90 -20.15 15.16
CA PHE A 183 15.50 -20.15 15.57
C PHE A 183 15.45 -20.49 17.05
N ASP A 184 16.09 -19.64 17.86
CA ASP A 184 15.85 -19.64 19.28
C ASP A 184 14.45 -19.02 19.48
N LEU A 185 13.43 -19.84 19.25
CA LEU A 185 12.32 -19.89 20.17
C LEU A 185 12.88 -20.66 21.36
N PRO A 186 13.46 -20.00 22.38
CA PRO A 186 13.60 -20.69 23.65
C PRO A 186 12.21 -21.27 23.97
N HIS A 187 12.15 -22.34 24.73
CA HIS A 187 10.90 -22.82 25.33
C HIS A 187 10.13 -21.72 26.12
N GLN A 188 10.59 -20.45 26.13
CA GLN A 188 9.82 -19.24 26.39
C GLN A 188 8.42 -19.40 25.83
N ARG A 189 7.49 -19.30 26.77
CA ARG A 189 6.09 -19.59 26.57
C ARG A 189 5.59 -18.68 25.45
N LYS A 190 4.79 -19.19 24.51
CA LYS A 190 4.08 -18.38 23.49
C LYS A 190 3.48 -17.13 24.10
N GLN A 191 2.98 -17.27 25.33
CA GLN A 191 2.51 -16.19 26.18
C GLN A 191 3.50 -15.02 26.30
N GLU A 192 4.80 -15.25 26.46
CA GLU A 192 5.81 -14.18 26.51
C GLU A 192 6.00 -13.49 25.16
N LEU A 193 5.88 -14.22 24.04
CA LEU A 193 5.91 -13.62 22.70
C LEU A 193 4.68 -12.76 22.46
N PHE A 194 3.52 -13.26 22.89
CA PHE A 194 2.27 -12.54 22.86
C PHE A 194 2.28 -11.32 23.76
N ASP A 195 2.73 -11.46 24.99
CA ASP A 195 2.81 -10.37 25.96
C ASP A 195 3.76 -9.30 25.41
N LYS A 196 4.89 -9.70 24.79
CA LYS A 196 5.74 -8.76 24.04
C LYS A 196 4.97 -8.07 22.91
N ILE A 197 4.33 -8.80 22.00
CA ILE A 197 3.55 -8.21 20.89
C ILE A 197 2.44 -7.28 21.41
N LYS A 198 1.71 -7.69 22.44
CA LYS A 198 0.62 -6.93 23.06
C LYS A 198 1.14 -5.68 23.75
N ASP A 199 2.23 -5.77 24.50
CA ASP A 199 2.90 -4.62 25.12
C ASP A 199 3.37 -3.66 24.04
N TYR A 200 3.91 -4.17 22.94
CA TYR A 200 4.36 -3.36 21.80
C TYR A 200 3.22 -2.60 21.13
N ILE A 201 2.14 -3.29 20.81
CA ILE A 201 0.95 -2.69 20.20
C ILE A 201 0.33 -1.68 21.17
N SER A 202 0.22 -2.03 22.45
CA SER A 202 -0.30 -1.13 23.48
C SER A 202 0.56 0.12 23.61
N ASN A 203 1.88 0.00 23.53
CA ASN A 203 2.79 1.12 23.63
C ASN A 203 2.75 2.05 22.39
N ILE A 204 2.55 1.51 21.19
CA ILE A 204 2.44 2.30 19.95
C ILE A 204 1.05 2.93 19.80
N LEU A 205 -0.01 2.17 20.13
CA LEU A 205 -1.40 2.57 19.88
C LEU A 205 -2.06 3.29 21.07
N ILE A 206 -1.69 2.95 22.32
CA ILE A 206 -2.51 3.27 23.51
C ILE A 206 -1.74 4.03 24.60
N LYS A 207 -0.54 3.59 25.00
CA LYS A 207 0.28 4.18 26.07
C LYS A 207 1.41 5.03 25.50
N PRO A 208 1.16 6.33 25.31
CA PRO A 208 1.97 7.29 26.04
C PRO A 208 1.09 8.16 26.92
N SER A 209 1.58 8.46 28.12
CA SER A 209 1.04 9.48 29.02
C SER A 209 0.76 10.79 28.27
N TYR A 210 -0.22 11.54 28.77
CA TYR A 210 -0.69 12.85 28.27
C TYR A 210 0.45 13.87 28.00
N GLU A 211 1.65 13.61 28.51
CA GLU A 211 2.83 14.48 28.51
C GLU A 211 3.70 14.42 27.23
N ARG A 212 3.53 13.46 26.30
CA ARG A 212 4.36 13.36 25.06
C ARG A 212 3.56 13.26 23.76
N THR A 213 2.71 14.26 23.49
CA THR A 213 1.87 14.31 22.27
C THR A 213 2.65 14.37 20.96
N LYS A 214 3.81 15.04 20.91
CA LYS A 214 4.62 15.16 19.68
C LYS A 214 5.24 13.83 19.22
N ASP A 215 5.76 13.03 20.14
CA ASP A 215 6.36 11.72 19.82
C ASP A 215 5.31 10.75 19.28
N LYS A 216 4.08 10.79 19.83
CA LYS A 216 2.96 9.99 19.32
C LYS A 216 2.63 10.33 17.87
N VAL A 217 2.56 11.62 17.52
CA VAL A 217 2.28 12.03 16.14
C VAL A 217 3.41 11.60 15.22
N LYS A 218 4.68 11.74 15.63
CA LYS A 218 5.84 11.26 14.86
C LYS A 218 5.76 9.77 14.61
N LEU A 219 5.65 8.95 15.67
CA LEU A 219 5.56 7.49 15.57
C LEU A 219 4.39 7.04 14.71
N LYS A 220 3.18 7.57 14.97
CA LYS A 220 1.99 7.22 14.17
C LYS A 220 2.17 7.60 12.71
N SER A 221 2.72 8.79 12.43
CA SER A 221 2.93 9.24 11.05
C SER A 221 3.93 8.35 10.31
N ILE A 222 5.06 8.01 10.95
CA ILE A 222 6.07 7.11 10.38
C ILE A 222 5.46 5.72 10.17
N TYR A 223 4.76 5.18 11.16
CA TYR A 223 4.09 3.88 11.06
C TYR A 223 3.10 3.85 9.91
N CYS A 224 2.16 4.79 9.86
CA CYS A 224 1.14 4.81 8.82
C CYS A 224 1.76 4.96 7.42
N PHE A 225 2.75 5.83 7.26
CA PHE A 225 3.39 6.01 5.95
C PHE A 225 4.15 4.75 5.54
N PHE A 226 4.99 4.23 6.41
CA PHE A 226 5.80 3.03 6.18
C PHE A 226 4.92 1.79 5.91
N HIS A 227 3.92 1.57 6.75
CA HIS A 227 2.96 0.48 6.63
C HIS A 227 2.13 0.59 5.35
N SER A 228 1.71 1.80 4.96
CA SER A 228 0.97 2.00 3.70
C SER A 228 1.79 1.64 2.46
N ILE A 229 3.10 1.88 2.49
CA ILE A 229 4.01 1.49 1.40
C ILE A 229 4.14 -0.03 1.34
N LEU A 230 4.32 -0.70 2.49
CA LEU A 230 4.36 -2.15 2.56
C LEU A 230 3.08 -2.78 1.99
N LYS A 231 1.91 -2.32 2.47
CA LYS A 231 0.61 -2.82 2.00
C LYS A 231 0.42 -2.60 0.51
N LEU A 232 0.75 -1.40 0.01
CA LEU A 232 0.70 -1.11 -1.43
C LEU A 232 1.52 -2.14 -2.23
N CYS A 233 2.72 -2.50 -1.76
CA CYS A 233 3.56 -3.48 -2.45
C CYS A 233 2.94 -4.89 -2.43
N ASP A 234 2.51 -5.40 -1.27
CA ASP A 234 1.94 -6.76 -1.15
C ASP A 234 0.58 -6.88 -1.86
N ASP A 235 -0.30 -5.89 -1.69
CA ASP A 235 -1.65 -5.89 -2.29
C ASP A 235 -1.55 -5.92 -3.82
N TYR A 236 -0.70 -5.09 -4.42
CA TYR A 236 -0.59 -5.00 -5.88
C TYR A 236 0.28 -6.07 -6.52
N ALA A 237 1.31 -6.58 -5.83
CA ALA A 237 2.00 -7.78 -6.30
C ALA A 237 1.02 -8.98 -6.36
N SER A 238 0.18 -9.12 -5.33
CA SER A 238 -0.86 -10.15 -5.28
C SER A 238 -1.91 -9.99 -6.38
N ALA A 239 -2.40 -8.76 -6.58
CA ALA A 239 -3.36 -8.46 -7.64
C ALA A 239 -2.77 -8.72 -9.03
N ASN A 240 -1.50 -8.37 -9.26
CA ASN A 240 -0.80 -8.66 -10.50
C ASN A 240 -0.70 -10.16 -10.76
N PHE A 241 -0.32 -10.95 -9.76
CA PHE A 241 -0.24 -12.40 -9.92
C PHE A 241 -1.59 -13.03 -10.26
N HIS A 242 -2.67 -12.54 -9.63
CA HIS A 242 -4.03 -12.96 -9.96
C HIS A 242 -4.39 -12.67 -11.43
N GLU A 243 -4.12 -11.44 -11.90
CA GLU A 243 -4.37 -11.03 -13.27
C GLU A 243 -3.51 -11.78 -14.29
N PHE A 244 -2.24 -12.03 -13.95
CA PHE A 244 -1.34 -12.84 -14.76
C PHE A 244 -1.92 -14.26 -14.96
N VAL A 245 -2.39 -14.91 -13.89
CA VAL A 245 -2.94 -16.27 -13.95
C VAL A 245 -4.23 -16.34 -14.79
N LYS A 246 -5.09 -15.31 -14.74
CA LYS A 246 -6.28 -15.20 -15.59
C LYS A 246 -5.94 -15.24 -17.08
N ASN A 247 -4.86 -14.56 -17.46
CA ASN A 247 -4.44 -14.41 -18.85
C ASN A 247 -3.39 -15.45 -19.29
N CYS A 248 -2.88 -16.26 -18.36
CA CYS A 248 -1.80 -17.20 -18.62
C CYS A 248 -2.30 -18.43 -19.39
N ASN A 249 -1.66 -18.75 -20.52
CA ASN A 249 -1.91 -19.99 -21.28
C ASN A 249 -0.74 -20.99 -21.12
N ARG A 250 0.13 -20.82 -20.13
CA ARG A 250 1.29 -21.69 -19.90
C ARG A 250 0.88 -22.95 -19.16
N GLU A 251 1.61 -24.03 -19.44
CA GLU A 251 1.47 -25.32 -18.74
C GLU A 251 2.08 -25.29 -17.34
N ASP A 252 2.98 -24.34 -17.06
CA ASP A 252 3.60 -24.17 -15.75
C ASP A 252 2.55 -23.88 -14.67
N SER A 253 2.68 -24.57 -13.53
CA SER A 253 1.84 -24.35 -12.35
C SER A 253 2.54 -23.57 -11.24
N VAL A 254 3.85 -23.32 -11.37
CA VAL A 254 4.65 -22.59 -10.37
C VAL A 254 5.46 -21.50 -11.05
N PHE A 255 5.28 -20.26 -10.62
CA PHE A 255 5.93 -19.09 -11.20
C PHE A 255 6.86 -18.39 -10.22
N HIS A 256 7.88 -17.73 -10.78
CA HIS A 256 8.72 -16.78 -10.06
C HIS A 256 8.08 -15.37 -10.10
N SER A 257 8.90 -14.33 -10.25
CA SER A 257 8.41 -12.97 -10.48
C SER A 257 7.71 -12.91 -11.84
N VAL A 258 6.51 -12.33 -11.87
CA VAL A 258 5.71 -12.17 -13.10
C VAL A 258 5.35 -10.71 -13.37
N LEU A 259 5.71 -9.79 -12.46
CA LEU A 259 5.44 -8.39 -12.64
C LEU A 259 6.42 -7.74 -13.63
N GLU A 260 5.88 -7.23 -14.73
CA GLU A 260 6.63 -6.51 -15.76
C GLU A 260 6.32 -5.01 -15.73
N ASN A 261 5.04 -4.64 -15.73
CA ASN A 261 4.60 -3.24 -15.74
C ASN A 261 4.20 -2.76 -14.34
N THR A 262 5.08 -2.03 -13.67
CA THR A 262 4.83 -1.46 -12.34
C THR A 262 4.08 -0.13 -12.37
N ASP A 263 4.03 0.56 -13.52
CA ASP A 263 3.50 1.92 -13.62
C ASP A 263 2.00 2.01 -13.35
N GLN A 264 1.27 0.92 -13.63
CA GLN A 264 -0.16 0.80 -13.34
C GLN A 264 -0.50 0.75 -11.85
N TYR A 265 0.46 0.34 -11.01
CA TYR A 265 0.27 0.21 -9.55
C TYR A 265 0.78 1.41 -8.77
N VAL A 266 1.60 2.26 -9.39
CA VAL A 266 2.08 3.51 -8.80
C VAL A 266 1.72 4.65 -9.74
N ILE A 267 0.46 5.09 -9.67
CA ILE A 267 -0.08 6.11 -10.57
C ILE A 267 0.36 7.51 -10.07
N SER A 268 1.08 8.24 -10.91
CA SER A 268 1.48 9.62 -10.61
C SER A 268 0.32 10.59 -10.82
N LEU A 269 0.34 11.69 -10.07
CA LEU A 269 -0.54 12.83 -10.33
C LEU A 269 -0.37 13.29 -11.80
N PRO A 270 -1.46 13.47 -12.57
CA PRO A 270 -1.36 13.81 -13.98
C PRO A 270 -0.70 15.18 -14.16
N ASN A 271 0.16 15.30 -15.18
CA ASN A 271 0.77 16.57 -15.50
C ASN A 271 -0.22 17.47 -16.24
N VAL A 272 -0.82 18.42 -15.52
CA VAL A 272 -1.85 19.32 -16.06
C VAL A 272 -1.42 20.77 -15.97
N ASN A 273 -1.52 21.52 -17.07
CA ASN A 273 -1.30 22.96 -17.06
C ASN A 273 -2.61 23.73 -16.78
N LYS A 274 -2.48 25.04 -16.58
CA LYS A 274 -3.61 25.96 -16.35
C LYS A 274 -4.70 25.84 -17.41
N GLY A 275 -4.34 25.65 -18.68
CA GLY A 275 -5.29 25.49 -19.79
C GLY A 275 -5.99 24.12 -19.81
N ASN A 276 -5.40 23.08 -19.21
CA ASN A 276 -6.08 21.79 -19.03
C ASN A 276 -7.18 21.86 -17.98
N ILE A 277 -7.03 22.73 -16.97
CA ILE A 277 -8.01 22.94 -15.89
C ILE A 277 -9.09 23.95 -16.33
N LEU A 278 -8.70 25.06 -16.95
CA LEU A 278 -9.61 26.12 -17.40
C LEU A 278 -10.21 25.79 -18.77
N ARG A 279 -10.89 24.66 -18.87
CA ARG A 279 -11.64 24.27 -20.06
C ARG A 279 -12.88 23.48 -19.69
N ASP A 280 -13.86 23.54 -20.58
CA ASP A 280 -14.98 22.63 -20.57
C ASP A 280 -14.48 21.20 -20.88
N PRO A 281 -14.79 20.20 -20.05
CA PRO A 281 -14.27 18.85 -20.25
C PRO A 281 -14.78 18.18 -21.54
N LYS A 282 -15.97 18.54 -22.03
CA LYS A 282 -16.61 17.91 -23.21
C LYS A 282 -16.25 18.64 -24.50
N THR A 283 -16.54 19.94 -24.56
CA THR A 283 -16.32 20.78 -25.74
C THR A 283 -14.88 21.25 -25.89
N LYS A 284 -14.05 21.06 -24.86
CA LYS A 284 -12.66 21.54 -24.77
C LYS A 284 -12.50 23.06 -24.90
N LYS A 285 -13.60 23.82 -24.88
CA LYS A 285 -13.60 25.28 -24.93
C LYS A 285 -12.91 25.83 -23.69
N ARG A 286 -11.91 26.70 -23.88
CA ARG A 286 -11.18 27.32 -22.76
C ARG A 286 -11.98 28.44 -22.10
N PHE A 287 -11.83 28.55 -20.80
CA PHE A 287 -12.39 29.64 -20.01
C PHE A 287 -11.36 30.75 -19.83
N ILE A 288 -11.83 32.00 -19.82
CA ILE A 288 -11.02 33.14 -19.40
C ILE A 288 -10.99 33.13 -17.87
N PRO A 289 -9.80 33.04 -17.23
CA PRO A 289 -9.72 33.00 -15.77
C PRO A 289 -10.20 34.31 -15.15
N TYR A 290 -10.91 34.19 -14.04
CA TYR A 290 -11.20 35.34 -13.17
C TYR A 290 -9.90 35.85 -12.50
N PRO A 291 -9.83 37.15 -12.13
CA PRO A 291 -8.66 37.71 -11.46
C PRO A 291 -8.21 36.90 -10.24
N TYR A 292 -9.15 36.47 -9.40
CA TYR A 292 -8.86 35.69 -8.19
C TYR A 292 -8.31 34.27 -8.51
N GLN A 293 -8.67 33.69 -9.66
CA GLN A 293 -8.13 32.39 -10.09
C GLN A 293 -6.66 32.53 -10.52
N ASN A 294 -6.31 33.64 -11.17
CA ASN A 294 -4.90 33.95 -11.48
C ASN A 294 -4.10 34.15 -10.20
N GLU A 295 -4.62 34.94 -9.27
CA GLU A 295 -3.97 35.20 -7.99
C GLU A 295 -3.73 33.92 -7.19
N ILE A 296 -4.73 33.04 -7.08
CA ILE A 296 -4.60 31.75 -6.39
C ILE A 296 -3.57 30.85 -7.06
N TYR A 297 -3.56 30.78 -8.39
CA TYR A 297 -2.59 30.00 -9.16
C TYR A 297 -1.16 30.54 -8.95
N GLU A 298 -0.97 31.85 -8.96
CA GLU A 298 0.35 32.49 -8.80
C GLU A 298 0.86 32.42 -7.36
N LYS A 299 0.01 32.66 -6.36
CA LYS A 299 0.41 32.65 -4.95
C LYS A 299 0.49 31.25 -4.36
N ALA A 300 -0.42 30.36 -4.75
CA ALA A 300 -0.58 28.99 -4.25
C ALA A 300 -0.18 28.81 -2.76
N PRO A 301 -0.84 29.55 -1.85
CA PRO A 301 -0.50 29.48 -0.44
C PRO A 301 -0.76 28.07 0.08
N LYS A 302 0.02 27.66 1.09
CA LYS A 302 -0.12 26.32 1.70
C LYS A 302 -1.54 26.05 2.22
N PHE A 303 -2.20 27.08 2.73
CA PHE A 303 -3.60 27.05 3.14
C PHE A 303 -4.34 28.20 2.45
N CYS A 304 -5.54 27.95 1.96
CA CYS A 304 -6.35 28.93 1.25
C CYS A 304 -7.82 28.80 1.66
N LEU A 305 -8.48 29.93 1.87
CA LEU A 305 -9.93 30.01 2.05
C LEU A 305 -10.48 30.98 0.99
N LEU A 306 -11.40 30.50 0.17
CA LEU A 306 -11.97 31.26 -0.95
C LEU A 306 -13.47 31.47 -0.73
N PHE A 307 -13.89 32.73 -0.66
CA PHE A 307 -15.30 33.12 -0.70
C PHE A 307 -15.65 33.64 -2.08
N ALA A 308 -16.52 32.93 -2.81
CA ALA A 308 -17.04 33.38 -4.09
C ALA A 308 -18.47 32.89 -4.33
N PRO A 309 -19.33 33.65 -5.01
CA PRO A 309 -20.69 33.22 -5.36
C PRO A 309 -20.75 31.94 -6.21
N CYS A 310 -21.93 31.32 -6.27
CA CYS A 310 -22.18 30.19 -7.17
C CYS A 310 -21.95 30.58 -8.64
N GLY A 311 -21.52 29.62 -9.46
CA GLY A 311 -21.24 29.84 -10.89
C GLY A 311 -19.97 30.66 -11.20
N ARG A 312 -19.19 31.08 -10.19
CA ARG A 312 -17.97 31.89 -10.41
C ARG A 312 -16.69 31.10 -10.64
N GLY A 313 -16.75 29.77 -10.80
CA GLY A 313 -15.58 28.96 -11.12
C GLY A 313 -14.71 28.55 -9.91
N LYS A 314 -15.35 28.30 -8.76
CA LYS A 314 -14.65 27.88 -7.52
C LYS A 314 -13.91 26.54 -7.67
N THR A 315 -14.49 25.61 -8.42
CA THR A 315 -13.89 24.29 -8.65
C THR A 315 -12.60 24.38 -9.45
N GLU A 316 -12.56 25.23 -10.48
CA GLU A 316 -11.35 25.46 -11.27
C GLU A 316 -10.30 26.18 -10.44
N ALA A 317 -10.72 27.13 -9.58
CA ALA A 317 -9.83 27.80 -8.64
C ALA A 317 -9.16 26.82 -7.67
N SER A 318 -9.94 25.90 -7.09
CA SER A 318 -9.40 24.89 -6.15
C SER A 318 -8.51 23.88 -6.85
N LEU A 319 -8.79 23.50 -8.10
CA LEU A 319 -7.90 22.67 -8.91
C LEU A 319 -6.58 23.39 -9.24
N LEU A 320 -6.63 24.64 -9.70
CA LEU A 320 -5.44 25.44 -9.96
C LEU A 320 -4.56 25.54 -8.71
N TRP A 321 -5.17 25.81 -7.57
CA TRP A 321 -4.50 25.81 -6.27
C TRP A 321 -3.88 24.44 -5.94
N ALA A 322 -4.67 23.37 -6.00
CA ALA A 322 -4.26 22.04 -5.56
C ALA A 322 -3.07 21.52 -6.36
N PHE A 323 -3.09 21.64 -7.69
CA PHE A 323 -1.98 21.22 -8.54
C PHE A 323 -0.72 22.05 -8.30
N GLU A 324 -0.86 23.35 -8.08
CA GLU A 324 0.30 24.20 -7.79
C GLU A 324 0.90 23.94 -6.40
N VAL A 325 0.06 23.71 -5.39
CA VAL A 325 0.49 23.22 -4.07
C VAL A 325 1.20 21.87 -4.21
N CYS A 326 0.69 20.96 -5.04
CA CYS A 326 1.36 19.69 -5.28
C CYS A 326 2.77 19.86 -5.85
N ARG A 327 2.95 20.77 -6.81
CA ARG A 327 4.28 21.10 -7.35
C ARG A 327 5.20 21.71 -6.31
N ARG A 328 4.76 22.78 -5.64
CA ARG A 328 5.59 23.55 -4.70
C ARG A 328 5.99 22.77 -3.46
N TYR A 329 5.11 21.91 -2.99
CA TYR A 329 5.30 21.16 -1.75
C TYR A 329 5.44 19.66 -1.98
N SER A 330 5.83 19.23 -3.18
CA SER A 330 6.05 17.81 -3.53
C SER A 330 4.95 16.91 -2.97
N ARG A 331 3.69 17.23 -3.27
CA ARG A 331 2.54 16.37 -2.96
C ARG A 331 2.14 15.61 -4.21
N ASN A 332 1.64 14.40 -4.00
CA ASN A 332 1.31 13.44 -5.06
C ASN A 332 -0.17 13.03 -5.07
N LYS A 333 -0.99 13.58 -4.16
CA LYS A 333 -2.39 13.25 -4.00
C LYS A 333 -3.27 14.50 -3.82
N ILE A 334 -4.45 14.46 -4.42
CA ILE A 334 -5.53 15.44 -4.25
C ILE A 334 -6.76 14.68 -3.76
N ILE A 335 -7.21 15.00 -2.54
CA ILE A 335 -8.47 14.50 -2.00
C ILE A 335 -9.49 15.63 -2.12
N PHE A 336 -10.53 15.42 -2.93
CA PHE A 336 -11.57 16.38 -3.22
C PHE A 336 -12.83 16.03 -2.44
N ALA A 337 -12.97 16.59 -1.24
CA ALA A 337 -14.09 16.31 -0.35
C ALA A 337 -15.33 17.15 -0.72
N MET A 338 -16.44 16.46 -0.94
CA MET A 338 -17.74 17.01 -1.31
C MET A 338 -18.74 16.91 -0.15
N PRO A 339 -19.74 17.80 -0.10
CA PRO A 339 -20.75 17.77 0.96
C PRO A 339 -21.75 16.62 0.82
N THR A 340 -21.96 16.08 -0.40
CA THR A 340 -22.97 15.03 -0.65
C THR A 340 -22.49 13.98 -1.65
N GLN A 341 -23.10 12.80 -1.62
CA GLN A 341 -22.81 11.70 -2.54
C GLN A 341 -23.14 12.06 -4.00
N ILE A 342 -24.31 12.67 -4.25
CA ILE A 342 -24.74 13.06 -5.61
C ILE A 342 -23.76 14.05 -6.24
N THR A 343 -23.29 15.04 -5.47
CA THR A 343 -22.30 16.00 -5.96
C THR A 343 -20.93 15.36 -6.16
N SER A 344 -20.60 14.31 -5.39
CA SER A 344 -19.40 13.50 -5.58
C SER A 344 -19.43 12.76 -6.93
N ASN A 345 -20.55 12.12 -7.29
CA ASN A 345 -20.67 11.38 -8.55
C ASN A 345 -20.53 12.31 -9.77
N SER A 346 -21.18 13.47 -9.71
CA SER A 346 -21.07 14.50 -10.76
C SER A 346 -19.62 15.02 -10.90
N MET A 347 -18.94 15.30 -9.78
CA MET A 347 -17.54 15.74 -9.81
C MET A 347 -16.59 14.64 -10.28
N TYR A 348 -16.85 13.38 -9.91
CA TYR A 348 -16.08 12.24 -10.36
C TYR A 348 -16.13 12.10 -11.88
N ASN A 349 -17.32 12.12 -12.49
CA ASN A 349 -17.47 12.08 -13.95
C ASN A 349 -16.72 13.22 -14.64
N ARG A 350 -16.90 14.43 -14.11
CA ARG A 350 -16.22 15.62 -14.62
C ARG A 350 -14.69 15.50 -14.54
N PHE A 351 -14.16 14.97 -13.44
CA PHE A 351 -12.72 14.82 -13.24
C PHE A 351 -12.15 13.69 -14.10
N CYS A 352 -12.89 12.61 -14.31
CA CYS A 352 -12.53 11.56 -15.26
C CYS A 352 -12.38 12.11 -16.68
N GLU A 353 -13.30 12.99 -17.13
CA GLU A 353 -13.20 13.64 -18.45
C GLU A 353 -11.99 14.60 -18.56
N LEU A 354 -11.55 15.17 -17.43
CA LEU A 354 -10.41 16.09 -17.38
C LEU A 354 -9.05 15.38 -17.28
N PHE A 355 -8.98 14.31 -16.49
CA PHE A 355 -7.73 13.72 -16.02
C PHE A 355 -7.56 12.22 -16.37
N GLY A 356 -8.62 11.57 -16.85
CA GLY A 356 -8.66 10.13 -17.14
C GLY A 356 -9.16 9.29 -15.97
N ARG A 357 -9.95 8.25 -16.25
CA ARG A 357 -10.55 7.34 -15.24
C ARG A 357 -9.50 6.61 -14.39
N GLN A 358 -8.32 6.36 -14.93
CA GLN A 358 -7.20 5.75 -14.22
C GLN A 358 -6.63 6.65 -13.11
N CYS A 359 -6.73 7.98 -13.27
CA CYS A 359 -6.18 8.96 -12.33
C CYS A 359 -7.17 9.35 -11.22
N VAL A 360 -8.45 9.02 -11.38
CA VAL A 360 -9.52 9.56 -10.55
C VAL A 360 -10.29 8.43 -9.85
N GLY A 361 -10.37 8.49 -8.53
CA GLY A 361 -11.14 7.57 -7.69
C GLY A 361 -12.41 8.22 -7.13
N LEU A 362 -13.36 7.39 -6.71
CA LEU A 362 -14.58 7.79 -6.03
C LEU A 362 -14.80 6.90 -4.82
N TYR A 363 -15.12 7.51 -3.68
CA TYR A 363 -15.59 6.76 -2.52
C TYR A 363 -16.62 7.51 -1.68
N HIS A 364 -17.66 6.79 -1.27
CA HIS A 364 -18.65 7.17 -0.27
C HIS A 364 -19.54 5.95 0.01
N GLY A 365 -20.47 6.03 0.97
CA GLY A 365 -21.34 4.89 1.35
C GLY A 365 -22.21 4.26 0.23
N LYS A 366 -22.18 4.77 -1.00
CA LYS A 366 -22.87 4.20 -2.18
C LYS A 366 -21.96 4.07 -3.41
N SER A 367 -20.65 4.28 -3.28
CA SER A 367 -19.73 4.25 -4.43
C SER A 367 -19.69 2.87 -5.10
N PHE A 368 -19.92 1.79 -4.35
CA PHE A 368 -20.01 0.43 -4.90
C PHE A 368 -21.06 0.32 -6.02
N LEU A 369 -22.25 0.90 -5.83
CA LEU A 369 -23.32 0.88 -6.83
C LEU A 369 -22.93 1.71 -8.07
N GLU A 370 -22.40 2.91 -7.84
CA GLU A 370 -21.96 3.81 -8.91
C GLU A 370 -20.83 3.20 -9.76
N HIS A 371 -19.89 2.49 -9.13
CA HIS A 371 -18.84 1.76 -9.85
C HIS A 371 -19.43 0.64 -10.71
N GLY A 372 -20.44 -0.07 -10.21
CA GLY A 372 -21.16 -1.09 -10.97
C GLY A 372 -21.87 -0.51 -12.19
N GLU A 373 -22.66 0.56 -12.03
CA GLU A 373 -23.35 1.22 -13.15
C GLU A 373 -22.37 1.64 -14.25
N LYS A 374 -21.22 2.21 -13.87
CA LYS A 374 -20.19 2.63 -14.84
C LYS A 374 -19.50 1.48 -15.55
N LEU A 375 -19.26 0.39 -14.84
CA LEU A 375 -18.63 -0.78 -15.44
C LEU A 375 -19.57 -1.44 -16.45
N LYS A 376 -20.89 -1.45 -16.18
CA LYS A 376 -21.90 -1.87 -17.16
C LYS A 376 -21.91 -0.99 -18.40
N GLU A 377 -21.91 0.32 -18.23
CA GLU A 377 -21.85 1.28 -19.34
C GLU A 377 -20.57 1.09 -20.19
N GLU A 378 -19.42 0.84 -19.57
CA GLU A 378 -18.15 0.64 -20.27
C GLU A 378 -18.08 -0.67 -21.05
N LYS A 379 -18.67 -1.74 -20.51
CA LYS A 379 -18.62 -3.08 -21.10
C LYS A 379 -19.85 -3.43 -21.95
N GLU A 380 -20.79 -2.48 -22.11
CA GLU A 380 -22.05 -2.67 -22.84
C GLU A 380 -22.82 -3.93 -22.38
N LEU A 381 -22.81 -4.20 -21.07
CA LEU A 381 -23.44 -5.39 -20.47
C LEU A 381 -24.94 -5.19 -20.22
N ASP A 382 -25.73 -6.25 -20.44
CA ASP A 382 -27.14 -6.30 -20.08
C ASP A 382 -27.34 -6.37 -18.55
N GLU A 383 -28.55 -6.03 -18.07
CA GLU A 383 -28.84 -5.88 -16.63
C GLU A 383 -28.55 -7.15 -15.79
N ASP A 384 -28.65 -8.34 -16.41
CA ASP A 384 -28.58 -9.67 -15.79
C ASP A 384 -27.19 -10.35 -15.85
N GLU A 385 -26.20 -9.80 -16.57
CA GLU A 385 -24.86 -10.38 -16.66
C GLU A 385 -23.97 -9.99 -15.47
N GLN A 386 -24.25 -10.56 -14.29
CA GLN A 386 -23.40 -10.42 -13.11
C GLN A 386 -22.57 -11.68 -12.89
N THR A 387 -21.37 -11.71 -13.45
CA THR A 387 -20.38 -12.75 -13.15
C THR A 387 -19.63 -12.43 -11.84
N ASP A 388 -19.04 -13.45 -11.21
CA ASP A 388 -18.16 -13.25 -10.04
C ASP A 388 -17.01 -12.28 -10.36
N GLU A 389 -16.48 -12.34 -11.59
CA GLU A 389 -15.42 -11.46 -12.08
C GLU A 389 -15.85 -9.99 -12.14
N TYR A 390 -17.07 -9.73 -12.60
CA TYR A 390 -17.64 -8.38 -12.61
C TYR A 390 -17.75 -7.82 -11.18
N LEU A 391 -18.19 -8.62 -10.21
CA LEU A 391 -18.26 -8.20 -8.80
C LEU A 391 -16.87 -7.96 -8.18
N GLU A 392 -15.88 -8.77 -8.53
CA GLU A 392 -14.49 -8.58 -8.08
C GLU A 392 -13.90 -7.25 -8.56
N GLU A 393 -14.17 -6.86 -9.81
CA GLU A 393 -13.67 -5.60 -10.37
C GLU A 393 -14.27 -4.38 -9.64
N ILE A 394 -15.59 -4.40 -9.35
CA ILE A 394 -16.26 -3.35 -8.57
C ILE A 394 -15.70 -3.29 -7.15
N ARG A 395 -15.51 -4.44 -6.49
CA ARG A 395 -14.89 -4.51 -5.16
C ARG A 395 -13.48 -3.90 -5.19
N GLY A 396 -12.70 -4.22 -6.22
CA GLY A 396 -11.37 -3.66 -6.44
C GLY A 396 -11.37 -2.14 -6.58
N GLU A 397 -12.22 -1.57 -7.45
CA GLU A 397 -12.33 -0.12 -7.62
C GLU A 397 -12.88 0.59 -6.37
N ASN A 398 -13.84 -0.02 -5.68
CA ASN A 398 -14.38 0.52 -4.44
C ASN A 398 -13.31 0.55 -3.34
N PHE A 399 -12.55 -0.52 -3.17
CA PHE A 399 -11.44 -0.59 -2.21
C PHE A 399 -10.36 0.45 -2.54
N LYS A 400 -9.97 0.59 -3.81
CA LYS A 400 -9.03 1.65 -4.26
C LYS A 400 -9.53 3.04 -3.89
N GLY A 401 -10.84 3.28 -4.01
CA GLY A 401 -11.47 4.53 -3.56
C GLY A 401 -11.35 4.74 -2.06
N GLU A 402 -11.67 3.71 -1.28
CA GLU A 402 -11.67 3.72 0.20
C GLU A 402 -10.34 4.19 0.77
N ILE A 403 -9.24 3.63 0.24
CA ILE A 403 -7.87 3.91 0.70
C ILE A 403 -7.21 5.10 0.00
N PHE A 404 -7.96 5.89 -0.78
CA PHE A 404 -7.44 7.01 -1.58
C PHE A 404 -6.28 6.61 -2.50
N PHE A 405 -6.37 5.44 -3.16
CA PHE A 405 -5.28 4.88 -3.95
C PHE A 405 -4.91 5.77 -5.15
N LYS A 406 -5.91 6.16 -5.94
CA LYS A 406 -5.71 7.00 -7.14
C LYS A 406 -5.16 8.38 -6.74
N PRO A 407 -4.41 9.06 -7.62
CA PRO A 407 -3.77 10.32 -7.27
C PRO A 407 -4.78 11.46 -7.07
N ILE A 408 -5.99 11.35 -7.63
CA ILE A 408 -7.11 12.25 -7.36
C ILE A 408 -8.27 11.39 -6.86
N THR A 409 -8.83 11.69 -5.70
CA THR A 409 -10.00 10.97 -5.19
C THR A 409 -11.09 11.93 -4.79
N ILE A 410 -12.28 11.74 -5.34
CA ILE A 410 -13.49 12.44 -4.92
C ILE A 410 -14.11 11.62 -3.79
N THR A 411 -14.40 12.28 -2.69
CA THR A 411 -14.99 11.63 -1.50
C THR A 411 -15.99 12.55 -0.85
N THR A 412 -16.77 12.03 0.10
CA THR A 412 -17.52 12.88 1.01
C THR A 412 -16.70 13.27 2.23
N ILE A 413 -17.08 14.37 2.88
CA ILE A 413 -16.39 14.91 4.07
C ILE A 413 -16.45 13.95 5.26
N ASP A 414 -17.54 13.21 5.41
CA ASP A 414 -17.73 12.20 6.46
C ASP A 414 -16.70 11.07 6.32
N HIS A 415 -16.48 10.53 5.12
CA HIS A 415 -15.44 9.51 4.91
C HIS A 415 -14.06 10.06 5.26
N LEU A 416 -13.71 11.26 4.80
CA LEU A 416 -12.39 11.85 5.08
C LEU A 416 -12.10 12.04 6.58
N ILE A 417 -13.13 12.34 7.38
CA ILE A 417 -12.97 12.59 8.82
C ILE A 417 -13.04 11.29 9.64
N LEU A 418 -13.81 10.30 9.17
CA LEU A 418 -14.06 9.06 9.90
C LEU A 418 -13.14 7.89 9.49
N SER A 419 -12.38 8.02 8.40
CA SER A 419 -11.44 7.02 7.88
C SER A 419 -10.18 6.82 8.71
#